data_AF-A0A0F9DLI3-F1
#
_entry.id   AF-A0A0F9DLI3-F1
#
_cell.length_a   1.000
_cell.length_b   1.000
_cell.length_c   1.000
_cell.angle_alpha   90.00
_cell.angle_beta   90.00
_cell.angle_gamma   90.00
#
_symmetry.space_group_name_H-M   'P 1'
#
loop_
_entity.id
_entity.type
_entity.pdbx_description
1 polymer ?
#
loop_
_entity_poly.entity_id
_entity_poly.type
_entity_poly.pdbx_seq_one_letter_code
_entity_poly.pdbx_strand_id
1 'polypeptide(L)'
;YEERGNFIYVYTAKQLAEIRAAARELKTVIITLSYVTAADAKVLIEPALSKDGTIAMSPAAAVGIPASETETGGNSLAGSDVLVVRDYAENIKRVQELVKALDVKPDQVLIETTILSANLTEDTDLGINVSALHGIDFENRAGAISTTCRPWSVMNSKAYASSWPKTGARINGSSASCFVRPAPKWKWPPMGGPPSTRPKPASST
;
A
#
# COMPACT_ATOMS: atom_id res chain seq x y z
N TYR A 1 -42.68 33.16 31.04
CA TYR A 1 -44.11 32.83 31.16
C TYR A 1 -44.55 32.21 29.84
N GLU A 2 -45.61 31.40 29.85
CA GLU A 2 -46.21 30.84 28.64
C GLU A 2 -47.70 31.16 28.67
N GLU A 3 -48.21 31.72 27.58
CA GLU A 3 -49.63 32.07 27.44
C GLU A 3 -50.33 30.93 26.72
N ARG A 4 -51.29 30.28 27.40
CA ARG A 4 -52.13 29.23 26.79
C ARG A 4 -53.57 29.72 26.80
N GLY A 5 -53.99 30.27 25.68
CA GLY A 5 -55.31 30.87 25.53
C GLY A 5 -55.47 32.08 26.46
N ASN A 6 -56.43 32.01 27.37
CA ASN A 6 -56.76 33.10 28.29
C ASN A 6 -55.98 33.08 29.62
N PHE A 7 -55.01 32.19 29.77
CA PHE A 7 -54.24 32.04 31.01
C PHE A 7 -52.74 32.19 30.79
N ILE A 8 -52.09 32.90 31.71
CA ILE A 8 -50.64 33.10 31.74
C ILE A 8 -50.07 32.18 32.81
N TYR A 9 -49.26 31.21 32.40
CA TYR A 9 -48.54 30.32 33.31
C TYR A 9 -47.14 30.89 33.56
N VAL A 10 -46.85 31.22 34.82
CA VAL A 10 -45.56 31.74 35.25
C VAL A 10 -44.75 30.59 35.86
N TYR A 11 -43.60 30.30 35.26
CA TYR A 11 -42.67 29.27 35.69
C TYR A 11 -41.32 29.90 36.04
N THR A 12 -40.53 29.19 36.85
CA THR A 12 -39.10 29.51 36.99
C THR A 12 -38.37 29.18 35.68
N ALA A 13 -37.25 29.86 35.41
CA ALA A 13 -36.51 29.67 34.16
C ALA A 13 -36.08 28.21 33.91
N LYS A 14 -35.71 27.49 34.98
CA LYS A 14 -35.38 26.05 34.91
C LYS A 14 -36.57 25.20 34.50
N GLN A 15 -37.71 25.42 35.16
CA GLN A 15 -38.93 24.64 34.93
C GLN A 15 -39.51 24.87 33.53
N LEU A 16 -39.42 26.11 33.02
CA LEU A 16 -39.81 26.42 31.63
C LEU A 16 -38.90 25.70 30.61
N ALA A 17 -37.60 25.60 30.89
CA ALA A 17 -36.65 24.89 30.02
C ALA A 17 -36.94 23.38 30.00
N GLU A 18 -37.25 22.78 31.14
CA GLU A 18 -37.65 21.38 31.27
C GLU A 18 -38.97 21.08 30.55
N ILE A 19 -39.99 21.94 30.72
CA ILE A 19 -41.28 21.80 30.01
C ILE A 19 -41.07 21.91 28.50
N ARG A 20 -40.26 22.87 28.04
CA ARG A 20 -39.93 23.02 26.62
C ARG A 20 -39.13 21.83 26.09
N ALA A 21 -38.19 21.29 26.86
CA ALA A 21 -37.41 20.13 26.47
C ALA A 21 -38.28 18.86 26.40
N ALA A 22 -39.19 18.66 27.37
CA ALA A 22 -40.14 17.56 27.39
C ALA A 22 -41.18 17.64 26.26
N ALA A 23 -41.52 18.86 25.82
CA ALA A 23 -42.40 19.08 24.67
C ALA A 23 -41.73 18.85 23.31
N ARG A 24 -40.40 18.66 23.26
CA ARG A 24 -39.72 18.39 21.98
C ARG A 24 -39.92 16.94 21.57
N GLU A 25 -40.50 16.74 20.40
CA GLU A 25 -40.69 15.43 19.82
C GLU A 25 -39.46 15.00 19.01
N LEU A 26 -39.00 13.76 19.23
CA LEU A 26 -37.98 13.13 18.41
C LEU A 26 -38.64 12.64 17.12
N LYS A 27 -38.07 13.02 15.98
CA LYS A 27 -38.52 12.57 14.66
C LYS A 27 -37.50 11.61 14.07
N THR A 28 -37.96 10.65 13.27
CA THR A 28 -37.08 9.74 12.53
C THR A 28 -37.17 10.03 11.04
N VAL A 29 -36.04 10.12 10.36
CA VAL A 29 -35.95 10.35 8.92
C VAL A 29 -34.95 9.38 8.31
N ILE A 30 -35.28 8.90 7.12
CA ILE A 30 -34.42 8.05 6.28
C ILE A 30 -33.74 8.94 5.24
N ILE A 31 -32.43 8.80 5.11
CA ILE A 31 -31.60 9.51 4.14
C ILE A 31 -30.86 8.47 3.31
N THR A 32 -31.11 8.46 2.01
CA THR A 32 -30.44 7.59 1.04
C THR A 32 -29.19 8.29 0.51
N LEU A 33 -28.07 7.58 0.46
CA LEU A 33 -26.77 8.07 0.00
C LEU A 33 -26.44 7.47 -1.38
N SER A 34 -25.74 8.25 -2.22
CA SER A 34 -25.43 7.85 -3.61
C SER A 34 -23.93 7.70 -3.89
N TYR A 35 -23.10 8.57 -3.32
CA TYR A 35 -21.67 8.66 -3.62
C TYR A 35 -20.77 8.40 -2.40
N VAL A 36 -21.27 8.68 -1.19
CA VAL A 36 -20.54 8.45 0.07
C VAL A 36 -21.07 7.20 0.77
N THR A 37 -20.17 6.44 1.42
CA THR A 37 -20.55 5.25 2.19
C THR A 37 -21.28 5.63 3.47
N ALA A 38 -22.22 4.78 3.92
CA ALA A 38 -22.93 5.04 5.18
C ALA A 38 -22.00 5.06 6.41
N ALA A 39 -20.90 4.33 6.36
CA ALA A 39 -19.89 4.28 7.42
C ALA A 39 -19.17 5.62 7.56
N ASP A 40 -18.67 6.18 6.46
CA ASP A 40 -17.95 7.46 6.47
C ASP A 40 -18.89 8.62 6.80
N ALA A 41 -20.09 8.59 6.22
CA ALA A 41 -21.10 9.62 6.47
C ALA A 41 -21.48 9.69 7.95
N LYS A 42 -21.61 8.55 8.66
CA LYS A 42 -21.87 8.53 10.10
C LYS A 42 -20.82 9.30 10.89
N VAL A 43 -19.53 9.04 10.63
CA VAL A 43 -18.42 9.68 11.36
C VAL A 43 -18.44 11.21 11.17
N LEU A 44 -18.82 11.68 9.98
CA LEU A 44 -18.86 13.10 9.67
C LEU A 44 -20.08 13.84 10.25
N ILE A 45 -21.23 13.17 10.37
CA ILE A 45 -22.48 13.79 10.86
C ILE A 45 -22.70 13.65 12.37
N GLU A 46 -22.04 12.70 13.03
CA GLU A 46 -22.10 12.50 14.49
C GLU A 46 -21.98 13.78 15.33
N PRO A 47 -21.04 14.71 15.07
CA PRO A 47 -20.94 15.94 15.87
C PRO A 47 -22.11 16.92 15.69
N ALA A 48 -22.92 16.77 14.63
CA ALA A 48 -24.08 17.61 14.38
C ALA A 48 -25.36 17.10 15.09
N LEU A 49 -25.29 15.94 15.75
CA LEU A 49 -26.41 15.28 16.43
C LEU A 49 -26.58 15.77 17.88
N SER A 50 -27.80 15.66 18.41
CA SER A 50 -28.06 15.86 19.84
C SER A 50 -27.52 14.70 20.69
N LYS A 51 -27.41 14.93 22.01
CA LYS A 51 -27.05 13.90 23.01
C LYS A 51 -28.02 12.70 23.01
N ASP A 52 -29.29 12.96 22.74
CA ASP A 52 -30.35 11.94 22.70
C ASP A 52 -30.58 11.37 21.29
N GLY A 53 -29.84 11.87 20.29
CA GLY A 53 -29.96 11.46 18.91
C GLY A 53 -29.34 10.09 18.67
N THR A 54 -29.95 9.30 17.79
CA THR A 54 -29.43 7.98 17.40
C THR A 54 -29.39 7.84 15.88
N ILE A 55 -28.30 7.24 15.37
CA ILE A 55 -28.11 6.96 13.94
C ILE A 55 -27.96 5.45 13.76
N ALA A 56 -28.71 4.90 12.82
CA ALA A 56 -28.49 3.56 12.29
C ALA A 56 -28.04 3.66 10.82
N MET A 57 -27.15 2.76 10.40
CA MET A 57 -26.65 2.68 9.02
C MET A 57 -27.01 1.33 8.39
N SER A 58 -27.09 1.29 7.06
CA SER A 58 -27.06 0.04 6.31
C SER A 58 -25.74 -0.72 6.56
N PRO A 59 -25.77 -2.07 6.58
CA PRO A 59 -24.55 -2.86 6.58
C PRO A 59 -23.78 -2.65 5.27
N ALA A 60 -22.45 -2.68 5.34
CA ALA A 60 -21.60 -2.60 4.15
C ALA A 60 -21.85 -3.81 3.23
N ALA A 61 -21.88 -3.55 1.92
CA ALA A 61 -22.02 -4.62 0.93
C ALA A 61 -20.77 -5.53 0.94
N ALA A 62 -20.99 -6.84 1.01
CA ALA A 62 -19.90 -7.82 0.89
C ALA A 62 -19.34 -7.84 -0.54
N VAL A 63 -18.02 -7.75 -0.68
CA VAL A 63 -17.34 -7.81 -1.97
C VAL A 63 -16.92 -9.26 -2.26
N GLY A 64 -17.55 -9.86 -3.27
CA GLY A 64 -17.20 -11.17 -3.81
C GLY A 64 -17.93 -12.36 -3.16
N ILE A 65 -17.97 -13.47 -3.89
CA ILE A 65 -18.41 -14.78 -3.36
C ILE A 65 -17.13 -15.48 -2.88
N PRO A 66 -16.95 -15.73 -1.57
CA PRO A 66 -15.82 -16.52 -1.10
C PRO A 66 -15.90 -17.92 -1.73
N ALA A 67 -14.75 -18.50 -2.12
CA ALA A 67 -14.65 -19.84 -2.69
C ALA A 67 -14.86 -20.95 -1.63
N SER A 68 -15.81 -20.78 -0.73
CA SER A 68 -16.17 -21.71 0.33
C SER A 68 -17.60 -22.21 0.09
N GLU A 69 -17.78 -23.53 0.12
CA GLU A 69 -19.07 -24.19 -0.15
C GLU A 69 -20.16 -23.87 0.88
N THR A 70 -19.80 -23.29 2.04
CA THR A 70 -20.75 -22.88 3.09
C THR A 70 -21.27 -21.46 2.94
N GLU A 71 -20.61 -20.62 2.14
CA GLU A 71 -20.89 -19.17 1.99
C GLU A 71 -21.20 -18.82 0.51
N THR A 72 -21.66 -19.79 -0.28
CA THR A 72 -21.93 -19.62 -1.73
C THR A 72 -23.28 -18.93 -2.02
N GLY A 73 -23.84 -18.21 -1.04
CA GLY A 73 -25.07 -17.44 -1.17
C GLY A 73 -25.03 -16.21 -0.28
N GLY A 74 -24.97 -15.02 -0.90
CA GLY A 74 -24.93 -13.75 -0.17
C GLY A 74 -26.34 -13.21 0.09
N ASN A 75 -26.79 -13.21 1.35
CA ASN A 75 -27.94 -12.39 1.81
C ASN A 75 -27.47 -11.00 2.29
N SER A 76 -26.42 -10.46 1.67
CA SER A 76 -25.98 -9.08 1.95
C SER A 76 -26.93 -8.11 1.29
N LEU A 77 -27.24 -7.01 1.99
CA LEU A 77 -28.05 -5.93 1.45
C LEU A 77 -27.32 -5.29 0.26
N ALA A 78 -27.66 -5.69 -0.97
CA ALA A 78 -27.13 -5.14 -2.22
C ALA A 78 -27.85 -3.85 -2.64
N GLY A 79 -28.23 -3.02 -1.66
CA GLY A 79 -28.95 -1.77 -1.87
C GLY A 79 -28.04 -0.55 -1.89
N SER A 80 -28.63 0.61 -2.18
CA SER A 80 -27.99 1.89 -1.89
C SER A 80 -27.73 2.03 -0.39
N ASP A 81 -26.69 2.75 -0.03
CA ASP A 81 -26.42 3.05 1.37
C ASP A 81 -27.52 3.95 1.98
N VAL A 82 -27.92 3.64 3.21
CA VAL A 82 -29.02 4.33 3.89
C VAL A 82 -28.61 4.68 5.32
N LEU A 83 -28.92 5.91 5.72
CA LEU A 83 -28.85 6.38 7.09
C LEU A 83 -30.24 6.62 7.65
N VAL A 84 -30.52 6.04 8.81
CA VAL A 84 -31.74 6.30 9.58
C VAL A 84 -31.34 7.17 10.76
N VAL A 85 -31.80 8.41 10.77
CA VAL A 85 -31.48 9.42 11.79
C VAL A 85 -32.71 9.70 12.62
N ARG A 86 -32.57 9.60 13.94
CA ARG A 86 -33.60 9.98 14.91
C ARG A 86 -33.07 11.07 15.83
N ASP A 87 -33.64 12.26 15.72
CA ASP A 87 -33.27 13.43 16.53
C ASP A 87 -34.41 14.49 16.49
N TYR A 88 -34.20 15.65 17.09
CA TYR A 88 -35.06 16.81 16.98
C TYR A 88 -35.11 17.36 15.55
N ALA A 89 -36.25 17.96 15.19
CA ALA A 89 -36.50 18.43 13.83
C ALA A 89 -35.49 19.47 13.32
N GLU A 90 -34.94 20.31 14.20
CA GLU A 90 -33.94 21.31 13.84
C GLU A 90 -32.60 20.67 13.47
N ASN A 91 -32.18 19.65 14.23
CA ASN A 91 -30.93 18.94 13.99
C ASN A 91 -31.03 18.08 12.73
N ILE A 92 -32.17 17.44 12.48
CA ILE A 92 -32.40 16.67 11.26
C ILE A 92 -32.25 17.55 10.02
N LYS A 93 -32.79 18.78 10.03
CA LYS A 93 -32.63 19.72 8.92
C LYS A 93 -31.15 20.06 8.68
N ARG A 94 -30.40 20.33 9.75
CA ARG A 94 -28.96 20.59 9.66
C ARG A 94 -28.20 19.38 9.10
N VAL A 95 -28.52 18.17 9.58
CA VAL A 95 -27.91 16.93 9.08
C VAL A 95 -28.25 16.73 7.60
N GLN A 96 -29.48 16.99 7.17
CA GLN A 96 -29.86 16.90 5.74
C GLN A 96 -29.07 17.87 4.86
N GLU A 97 -28.82 19.10 5.33
CA GLU A 97 -28.00 20.08 4.60
C GLU A 97 -26.54 19.62 4.51
N LEU A 98 -25.98 19.10 5.61
CA LEU A 98 -24.62 18.56 5.62
C LEU A 98 -24.47 17.35 4.70
N VAL A 99 -25.39 16.39 4.77
CA VAL A 99 -25.35 15.21 3.91
C VAL A 99 -25.45 15.60 2.44
N LYS A 100 -26.30 16.58 2.09
CA LYS A 100 -26.38 17.09 0.70
C LYS A 100 -25.09 17.71 0.21
N ALA A 101 -24.33 18.37 1.09
CA ALA A 101 -23.04 18.95 0.74
C ALA A 101 -21.93 17.91 0.62
N LEU A 102 -22.00 16.83 1.42
CA LEU A 102 -21.01 15.75 1.42
C LEU A 102 -21.24 14.73 0.30
N ASP A 103 -22.49 14.38 0.02
CA ASP A 103 -22.88 13.36 -0.96
C ASP A 103 -22.93 13.92 -2.39
N VAL A 104 -21.82 14.51 -2.82
CA VAL A 104 -21.62 15.06 -4.17
C VAL A 104 -20.71 14.12 -4.96
N LYS A 105 -21.00 13.98 -6.26
CA LYS A 105 -20.15 13.20 -7.16
C LYS A 105 -18.74 13.80 -7.21
N PRO A 106 -17.67 13.00 -7.01
CA PRO A 106 -16.31 13.49 -7.12
C PRO A 106 -15.95 13.85 -8.56
N ASP A 107 -15.20 14.93 -8.74
CA ASP A 107 -14.72 15.35 -10.05
C ASP A 107 -13.62 14.41 -10.56
N GLN A 108 -13.78 13.94 -11.80
CA GLN A 108 -12.80 13.08 -12.43
C GLN A 108 -11.71 13.94 -13.07
N VAL A 109 -10.47 13.78 -12.59
CA VAL A 109 -9.30 14.45 -13.16
C VAL A 109 -8.53 13.51 -14.09
N LEU A 110 -8.18 13.99 -15.28
CA LEU A 110 -7.27 13.31 -16.21
C LEU A 110 -5.85 13.80 -15.96
N ILE A 111 -4.96 12.90 -15.54
CA ILE A 111 -3.54 13.19 -15.39
C ILE A 111 -2.81 12.56 -16.58
N GLU A 112 -2.28 13.40 -17.46
CA GLU A 112 -1.44 12.97 -18.58
C GLU A 112 0.02 13.33 -18.29
N THR A 113 0.88 12.31 -18.30
CA THR A 113 2.32 12.48 -18.16
C THR A 113 3.02 11.72 -19.27
N THR A 114 3.68 12.43 -20.17
CA THR A 114 4.60 11.81 -21.14
C THR A 114 6.00 11.75 -20.55
N ILE A 115 6.46 10.56 -20.15
CA ILE A 115 7.82 10.36 -19.65
C ILE A 115 8.71 9.97 -20.82
N LEU A 116 9.55 10.90 -21.28
CA LEU A 116 10.59 10.62 -22.27
C LEU A 116 11.94 10.48 -21.57
N SER A 117 12.56 9.31 -21.72
CA SER A 117 13.92 9.04 -21.23
C SER A 117 14.77 8.58 -22.39
N ALA A 118 15.86 9.30 -22.65
CA ALA A 118 16.86 8.93 -23.63
C ALA A 118 18.22 8.89 -22.93
N ASN A 119 18.77 7.68 -22.78
CA ASN A 119 20.16 7.50 -22.42
C ASN A 119 20.92 7.21 -23.72
N LEU A 120 21.76 8.14 -24.13
CA LEU A 120 22.64 7.97 -25.28
C LEU A 120 24.03 7.64 -24.77
N THR A 121 24.44 6.38 -24.88
CA THR A 121 25.80 5.95 -24.60
C THR A 121 26.53 5.83 -25.93
N GLU A 122 27.27 6.86 -26.32
CA GLU A 122 28.12 6.82 -27.50
C GLU A 122 29.50 6.28 -27.11
N ASP A 123 29.68 4.96 -27.16
CA ASP A 123 31.01 4.34 -27.12
C ASP A 123 31.55 4.25 -28.56
N THR A 124 32.36 5.24 -28.95
CA THR A 124 33.12 5.20 -30.21
C THR A 124 34.58 4.87 -29.94
N ASP A 125 35.00 3.65 -30.27
CA ASP A 125 36.39 3.23 -30.24
C ASP A 125 36.94 3.17 -31.67
N LEU A 126 37.86 4.09 -32.01
CA LEU A 126 38.48 4.19 -33.32
C LEU A 126 39.99 3.89 -33.18
N GLY A 127 40.41 2.74 -33.71
CA GLY A 127 41.82 2.33 -33.75
C GLY A 127 42.34 2.21 -35.18
N ILE A 128 43.57 2.67 -35.42
CA ILE A 128 44.30 2.44 -36.68
C ILE A 128 45.47 1.51 -36.38
N ASN A 129 45.51 0.34 -37.02
CA ASN A 129 46.61 -0.61 -36.90
C ASN A 129 47.67 -0.34 -37.97
N VAL A 130 48.76 0.30 -37.58
CA VAL A 130 49.87 0.69 -38.49
C VAL A 130 50.95 -0.40 -38.58
N SER A 131 50.76 -1.56 -37.95
CA SER A 131 51.75 -2.65 -37.92
C SER A 131 52.04 -3.24 -39.30
N ALA A 132 51.15 -3.05 -40.27
CA ALA A 132 51.35 -3.47 -41.65
C ALA A 132 52.20 -2.48 -42.49
N LEU A 133 52.37 -1.24 -42.02
CA LEU A 133 53.11 -0.17 -42.74
C LEU A 133 54.54 0.02 -42.21
N HIS A 134 54.86 -0.60 -41.07
CA HIS A 134 56.19 -0.63 -40.49
C HIS A 134 56.75 -2.05 -40.66
N GLY A 135 57.62 -2.24 -41.66
CA GLY A 135 58.36 -3.48 -41.92
C GLY A 135 59.41 -3.80 -40.84
N ILE A 136 58.99 -3.86 -39.59
CA ILE A 136 59.78 -4.32 -38.44
C ILE A 136 59.26 -5.69 -38.02
N ASP A 137 60.02 -6.72 -38.36
CA ASP A 137 59.86 -8.08 -37.84
C ASP A 137 60.20 -8.10 -36.35
N PHE A 138 59.18 -8.18 -35.49
CA PHE A 138 59.37 -8.33 -34.04
C PHE A 138 59.71 -9.75 -33.61
N GLU A 139 59.73 -10.72 -34.53
CA GLU A 139 60.08 -12.11 -34.22
C GLU A 139 61.57 -12.33 -33.89
N ASN A 140 62.44 -11.33 -34.11
CA ASN A 140 63.90 -11.49 -33.89
C ASN A 140 64.50 -10.53 -32.85
N ARG A 141 63.70 -10.03 -31.89
CA ARG A 141 64.21 -9.35 -30.68
C ARG A 141 64.00 -10.21 -29.45
N ALA A 142 64.65 -11.37 -29.44
CA ALA A 142 64.89 -12.17 -28.25
C ALA A 142 65.86 -11.42 -27.31
N GLY A 143 65.32 -10.58 -26.43
CA GLY A 143 66.13 -9.84 -25.47
C GLY A 143 65.32 -8.88 -24.61
N ALA A 144 64.81 -9.42 -23.50
CA ALA A 144 64.25 -8.72 -22.34
C ALA A 144 63.02 -7.82 -22.59
N ILE A 145 61.85 -8.35 -22.25
CA ILE A 145 60.99 -7.82 -21.16
C ILE A 145 59.92 -8.87 -20.88
N SER A 146 59.99 -9.44 -19.67
CA SER A 146 58.94 -10.22 -19.07
C SER A 146 57.76 -9.31 -18.73
N THR A 147 56.58 -9.60 -19.25
CA THR A 147 55.32 -9.20 -18.63
C THR A 147 54.28 -10.27 -18.95
N THR A 148 54.33 -11.34 -18.18
CA THR A 148 53.20 -12.25 -18.00
C THR A 148 52.02 -11.45 -17.46
N CYS A 149 51.08 -11.14 -18.34
CA CYS A 149 49.67 -11.17 -18.03
C CYS A 149 48.94 -11.76 -19.24
N ARG A 150 48.87 -13.09 -19.28
CA ARG A 150 47.93 -13.79 -20.17
C ARG A 150 46.66 -14.07 -19.36
N PRO A 151 45.47 -13.71 -19.87
CA PRO A 151 44.22 -14.08 -19.22
C PRO A 151 44.11 -15.59 -19.10
N TRP A 152 43.47 -16.05 -18.01
CA TRP A 152 43.17 -17.45 -17.77
C TRP A 152 42.32 -18.02 -18.91
N SER A 153 42.95 -18.65 -19.88
CA SER A 153 42.33 -19.62 -20.77
C SER A 153 43.40 -20.41 -21.51
N VAL A 154 43.45 -21.70 -21.18
CA VAL A 154 44.11 -22.80 -21.89
C VAL A 154 45.63 -22.89 -21.73
N MET A 155 46.07 -23.58 -20.68
CA MET A 155 47.13 -24.59 -20.83
C MET A 155 46.81 -25.85 -20.02
N ASN A 156 47.19 -26.95 -20.67
CA ASN A 156 46.65 -28.31 -20.60
C ASN A 156 47.17 -29.12 -19.40
N SER A 157 46.42 -30.15 -19.01
CA SER A 157 46.54 -30.99 -17.82
C SER A 157 47.69 -32.00 -17.84
N LYS A 158 48.91 -31.58 -18.22
CA LYS A 158 50.11 -32.41 -18.13
C LYS A 158 51.34 -31.59 -17.70
N ALA A 159 51.37 -31.15 -16.45
CA ALA A 159 52.62 -30.77 -15.79
C ALA A 159 52.47 -30.80 -14.25
N TYR A 160 53.39 -31.50 -13.60
CA TYR A 160 53.66 -31.54 -12.16
C TYR A 160 52.74 -32.36 -11.26
N ALA A 161 52.76 -33.67 -11.48
CA ALA A 161 52.85 -34.60 -10.35
C ALA A 161 54.30 -34.61 -9.83
N SER A 162 54.61 -33.84 -8.78
CA SER A 162 55.66 -34.19 -7.82
C SER A 162 55.67 -33.25 -6.61
N SER A 163 55.65 -33.89 -5.43
CA SER A 163 56.02 -33.39 -4.09
C SER A 163 55.24 -32.22 -3.50
N TRP A 164 54.17 -32.54 -2.77
CA TRP A 164 53.71 -31.73 -1.63
C TRP A 164 54.41 -32.21 -0.35
N PRO A 165 55.12 -31.36 0.41
CA PRO A 165 55.40 -31.68 1.80
C PRO A 165 54.19 -31.32 2.67
N LYS A 166 53.70 -32.30 3.42
CA LYS A 166 52.76 -32.09 4.53
C LYS A 166 53.51 -31.42 5.68
N THR A 167 53.11 -30.22 6.10
CA THR A 167 52.99 -29.78 7.52
C THR A 167 52.67 -28.29 7.61
N GLY A 168 51.89 -27.92 8.62
CA GLY A 168 51.16 -26.66 8.69
C GLY A 168 51.97 -25.40 9.01
N ALA A 169 51.38 -24.26 8.64
CA ALA A 169 51.68 -22.97 9.24
C ALA A 169 50.40 -22.10 9.20
N ARG A 170 49.85 -21.82 10.39
CA ARG A 170 48.91 -20.73 10.61
C ARG A 170 49.69 -19.42 10.60
N ILE A 171 49.20 -18.41 9.90
CA ILE A 171 49.58 -17.01 10.12
C ILE A 171 48.33 -16.20 10.41
N ASN A 172 48.25 -15.73 11.66
CA ASN A 172 47.28 -14.76 12.17
C ASN A 172 48.10 -13.56 12.66
N GLY A 173 47.72 -12.35 12.27
CA GLY A 173 48.25 -11.06 12.73
C GLY A 173 47.63 -9.95 11.87
N SER A 174 46.60 -9.23 12.32
CA SER A 174 46.48 -8.19 13.36
C SER A 174 46.67 -6.76 12.82
N SER A 175 45.57 -6.00 12.92
CA SER A 175 45.41 -4.55 13.13
C SER A 175 45.92 -3.53 12.09
N ALA A 176 44.99 -2.84 11.41
CA ALA A 176 44.63 -1.44 11.72
C ALA A 176 43.43 -0.98 10.87
N SER A 177 42.62 -0.11 11.48
CA SER A 177 41.27 0.34 11.11
C SER A 177 41.19 1.38 9.98
N CYS A 178 40.10 1.32 9.20
CA CYS A 178 39.36 2.50 8.73
C CYS A 178 37.86 2.19 8.81
N PHE A 179 37.18 2.90 9.71
CA PHE A 179 35.76 2.77 9.98
C PHE A 179 34.96 3.47 8.87
N VAL A 180 34.18 2.71 8.11
CA VAL A 180 33.07 3.24 7.31
C VAL A 180 31.83 2.44 7.70
N ARG A 181 30.85 3.09 8.33
CA ARG A 181 29.54 2.48 8.61
C ARG A 181 28.81 2.26 7.28
N PRO A 182 28.41 1.03 6.91
CA PRO A 182 27.51 0.84 5.79
C PRO A 182 26.06 1.21 6.18
N ALA A 183 25.35 1.84 5.25
CA ALA A 183 23.94 2.23 5.35
C ALA A 183 23.01 1.02 5.65
N PRO A 184 21.84 1.22 6.29
CA PRO A 184 20.95 0.12 6.63
C PRO A 184 20.33 -0.47 5.35
N LYS A 185 20.58 -1.76 5.11
CA LYS A 185 19.90 -2.50 4.03
C LYS A 185 18.45 -2.75 4.43
N TRP A 186 17.50 -2.13 3.72
CA TRP A 186 16.11 -2.53 3.74
C TRP A 186 15.99 -3.92 3.12
N LYS A 187 15.37 -4.85 3.85
CA LYS A 187 15.24 -6.26 3.48
C LYS A 187 13.79 -6.50 3.06
N TRP A 188 13.57 -6.75 1.77
CA TRP A 188 12.28 -7.23 1.27
C TRP A 188 12.00 -8.65 1.77
N PRO A 189 10.74 -9.01 2.08
CA PRO A 189 10.39 -10.38 2.45
C PRO A 189 10.54 -11.32 1.24
N PRO A 190 10.92 -12.60 1.45
CA PRO A 190 11.12 -13.54 0.37
C PRO A 190 9.80 -13.91 -0.31
N MET A 191 9.80 -13.94 -1.64
CA MET A 191 8.69 -14.47 -2.43
C MET A 191 8.46 -15.94 -2.10
N GLY A 192 7.24 -16.29 -1.67
CA GLY A 192 6.82 -17.67 -1.47
C GLY A 192 6.82 -18.44 -2.79
N GLY A 193 7.42 -19.63 -2.78
CA GLY A 193 7.35 -20.57 -3.91
C GLY A 193 5.94 -21.20 -4.05
N PRO A 194 5.65 -21.85 -5.19
CA PRO A 194 4.33 -22.41 -5.49
C PRO A 194 4.01 -23.63 -4.59
N PRO A 195 2.73 -23.84 -4.22
CA PRO A 195 2.34 -24.96 -3.37
C PRO A 195 2.39 -26.28 -4.15
N SER A 196 3.23 -27.21 -3.69
CA SER A 196 3.27 -28.59 -4.17
C SER A 196 2.76 -29.56 -3.11
N THR A 197 1.48 -29.94 -3.16
CA THR A 197 1.01 -31.27 -2.70
C THR A 197 -0.38 -31.56 -3.30
N ARG A 198 -0.45 -32.53 -4.22
CA ARG A 198 -1.70 -33.14 -4.71
C ARG A 198 -1.98 -34.39 -3.84
N PRO A 199 -3.15 -34.53 -3.20
CA PRO A 199 -3.48 -35.76 -2.48
C PRO A 199 -3.74 -36.92 -3.46
N LYS A 200 -3.23 -38.12 -3.14
CA LYS A 200 -3.48 -39.36 -3.91
C LYS A 200 -4.92 -39.85 -3.68
N PRO A 201 -5.61 -40.40 -4.70
CA PRO A 201 -6.92 -41.01 -4.52
C PRO A 201 -6.81 -42.33 -3.74
N ALA A 202 -7.69 -42.53 -2.77
CA ALA A 202 -7.85 -43.77 -2.03
C ALA A 202 -8.48 -44.85 -2.94
N SER A 203 -7.85 -46.02 -3.00
CA SER A 203 -8.39 -47.22 -3.63
C SER A 203 -9.39 -47.92 -2.70
N SER A 204 -10.52 -48.32 -3.28
CA SER A 204 -11.58 -49.16 -2.70
C SER A 204 -11.07 -50.53 -2.21
N THR A 205 -11.48 -50.93 -1.01
CA THR A 205 -11.98 -52.28 -0.64
C THR A 205 -12.78 -52.15 0.64
#